data_AF-A0A7V0YU17-F1
#
_entry.id   AF-A0A7V0YU17-F1
#
_cell.length_a   1.000
_cell.length_b   1.000
_cell.length_c   1.000
_cell.angle_alpha   90.00
_cell.angle_beta   90.00
_cell.angle_gamma   90.00
#
_symmetry.space_group_name_H-M   'P 1'
#
loop_
_entity.id
_entity.type
_entity.pdbx_description
1 polymer ?
#
loop_
_entity_poly.entity_id
_entity_poly.type
_entity_poly.pdbx_seq_one_letter_code
_entity_poly.pdbx_strand_id
1 'polypeptide(L)'
;MYCLDISASMGAPGSNKLNIARKYLVESLMELTENDNFNIIVFSKEAKVYNTSGTIRATKENISNAVSFLGQFNQINIRTNTKTDLLSPITLALSMKPNIVVVVTDGLPTAGIIQPEKILQGIRDANTGAKIFAIGMEIDEDQPEAWLLKSIAEQNDGEFQIL
;
A
#
# COMPACT_ATOMS: atom_id res chain seq x y z
N MET A 1 4.30 -6.37 5.41
CA MET A 1 3.79 -4.99 5.59
C MET A 1 2.84 -4.68 4.47
N TYR A 2 1.67 -4.12 4.76
CA TYR A 2 0.68 -3.75 3.75
C TYR A 2 0.50 -2.24 3.72
N CYS A 3 0.59 -1.63 2.56
CA CYS A 3 0.37 -0.20 2.33
C CYS A 3 -0.88 -0.04 1.47
N LEU A 4 -1.92 0.59 2.00
CA LEU A 4 -3.18 0.84 1.29
C LEU A 4 -3.35 2.33 1.02
N ASP A 5 -3.50 2.68 -0.24
CA ASP A 5 -3.91 4.01 -0.64
C ASP A 5 -5.38 4.26 -0.25
N ILE A 6 -5.59 5.34 0.48
CA ILE A 6 -6.89 5.86 0.91
C ILE A 6 -7.09 7.30 0.40
N SER A 7 -6.44 7.66 -0.70
CA SER A 7 -6.69 8.90 -1.44
C SER A 7 -8.11 8.92 -2.02
N ALA A 8 -8.64 10.11 -2.26
CA ALA A 8 -10.01 10.30 -2.74
C ALA A 8 -10.25 9.63 -4.11
N SER A 9 -9.21 9.45 -4.93
CA SER A 9 -9.29 8.78 -6.23
C SER A 9 -9.63 7.29 -6.10
N MET A 10 -9.20 6.63 -5.02
CA MET A 10 -9.59 5.24 -4.70
C MET A 10 -11.09 5.09 -4.42
N GLY A 11 -11.77 6.20 -4.09
CA GLY A 11 -13.21 6.29 -3.90
C GLY A 11 -13.90 7.13 -4.98
N ALA A 12 -13.35 7.23 -6.18
CA ALA A 12 -13.97 8.02 -7.26
C ALA A 12 -15.41 7.52 -7.55
N PRO A 13 -16.40 8.42 -7.75
CA PRO A 13 -17.76 8.02 -8.11
C PRO A 13 -17.78 7.07 -9.32
N GLY A 14 -18.46 5.94 -9.18
CA GLY A 14 -18.56 4.92 -10.24
C GLY A 14 -17.41 3.90 -10.28
N SER A 15 -16.35 4.08 -9.49
CA SER A 15 -15.26 3.09 -9.34
C SER A 15 -15.51 2.15 -8.16
N ASN A 16 -14.91 0.95 -8.18
CA ASN A 16 -14.95 0.00 -7.06
C ASN A 16 -13.56 -0.23 -6.42
N LYS A 17 -12.57 0.59 -6.80
CA LYS A 17 -11.16 0.46 -6.42
C LYS A 17 -10.93 0.20 -4.93
N LEU A 18 -11.42 1.07 -4.04
CA LEU A 18 -11.21 0.90 -2.59
C LEU A 18 -11.79 -0.42 -2.06
N ASN A 19 -12.93 -0.89 -2.59
CA ASN A 19 -13.52 -2.15 -2.14
C ASN A 19 -12.70 -3.35 -2.61
N ILE A 20 -12.24 -3.35 -3.86
CA ILE A 20 -11.38 -4.42 -4.40
C ILE A 20 -10.04 -4.43 -3.67
N ALA A 21 -9.41 -3.27 -3.48
CA ALA A 21 -8.16 -3.12 -2.74
C ALA A 21 -8.27 -3.65 -1.30
N ARG A 22 -9.35 -3.28 -0.59
CA ARG A 22 -9.60 -3.79 0.77
C ARG A 22 -9.83 -5.30 0.76
N LYS A 23 -10.63 -5.81 -0.17
CA LYS A 23 -10.89 -7.26 -0.28
C LYS A 23 -9.59 -8.03 -0.51
N TYR A 24 -8.76 -7.59 -1.46
CA TYR A 24 -7.45 -8.18 -1.72
C TYR A 24 -6.57 -8.23 -0.48
N LEU A 25 -6.48 -7.13 0.28
CA LEU A 25 -5.70 -7.10 1.52
C LEU A 25 -6.27 -8.01 2.60
N VAL A 26 -7.60 -8.08 2.74
CA VAL A 26 -8.26 -8.98 3.70
C VAL A 26 -7.98 -10.43 3.34
N GLU A 27 -8.07 -10.80 2.08
CA GLU A 27 -7.74 -12.15 1.60
C GLU A 27 -6.27 -12.48 1.88
N SER A 28 -5.34 -11.58 1.55
CA SER A 28 -3.91 -11.79 1.86
C SER A 28 -3.63 -11.90 3.37
N LEU A 29 -4.31 -11.11 4.22
CA LEU A 29 -4.17 -11.22 5.68
C LEU A 29 -4.68 -12.57 6.21
N MET A 30 -5.71 -13.15 5.59
CA MET A 30 -6.26 -14.44 5.99
C MET A 30 -5.36 -15.63 5.59
N GLU A 31 -4.45 -15.43 4.65
CA GLU A 31 -3.44 -16.43 4.24
C GLU A 31 -2.23 -16.48 5.19
N LEU A 32 -2.05 -15.47 6.05
CA LEU A 32 -0.97 -15.45 7.03
C LEU A 32 -1.15 -16.53 8.09
N THR A 33 -0.03 -17.08 8.55
CA THR A 33 0.04 -18.04 9.65
C THR A 33 0.48 -17.36 10.94
N GLU A 34 0.30 -18.00 12.10
CA GLU A 34 0.72 -17.42 13.39
C GLU A 34 2.25 -17.23 13.53
N ASN A 35 3.04 -17.80 12.61
CA ASN A 35 4.48 -17.56 12.54
C ASN A 35 4.82 -16.24 11.82
N ASP A 36 3.86 -15.67 11.10
CA ASP A 36 4.01 -14.42 10.39
C ASP A 36 3.72 -13.23 11.28
N ASN A 37 4.43 -12.13 11.00
CA ASN A 37 4.14 -10.82 11.57
C ASN A 37 3.68 -9.87 10.47
N PHE A 38 2.74 -9.00 10.79
CA PHE A 38 2.23 -8.00 9.86
C PHE A 38 2.01 -6.66 10.53
N ASN A 39 1.83 -5.64 9.69
CA ASN A 39 1.27 -4.35 10.06
C ASN A 39 0.67 -3.72 8.79
N ILE A 40 -0.15 -2.70 8.99
CA ILE A 40 -0.84 -1.98 7.92
C ILE A 40 -0.46 -0.51 8.02
N ILE A 41 -0.17 0.09 6.88
CA ILE A 41 -0.06 1.53 6.70
C ILE A 41 -1.15 1.94 5.73
N VAL A 42 -2.01 2.85 6.13
CA VAL A 42 -2.93 3.52 5.18
C VAL A 42 -2.35 4.88 4.85
N PHE A 43 -2.46 5.32 3.61
CA PHE A 43 -1.83 6.57 3.20
C PHE A 43 -2.65 7.36 2.18
N SER A 44 -2.43 8.66 2.18
CA SER A 44 -2.77 9.56 1.08
C SER A 44 -1.63 10.57 0.99
N LYS A 45 -1.84 11.84 1.37
CA LYS A 45 -0.75 12.79 1.58
C LYS A 45 0.11 12.39 2.79
N GLU A 46 -0.54 11.86 3.82
CA GLU A 46 0.08 11.43 5.07
C GLU A 46 -0.14 9.94 5.26
N ALA A 47 0.82 9.29 5.92
CA ALA A 47 0.76 7.88 6.26
C ALA A 47 0.32 7.70 7.72
N LYS A 48 -0.61 6.76 7.96
CA LYS A 48 -1.04 6.33 9.28
C LYS A 48 -0.74 4.85 9.46
N VAL A 49 0.06 4.54 10.48
CA VAL A 49 0.36 3.16 10.86
C VAL A 49 -0.78 2.62 11.74
N TYR A 50 -1.22 1.39 11.47
CA TYR A 50 -2.21 0.69 12.27
C TYR A 50 -1.68 0.40 13.69
N ASN A 51 -0.50 -0.21 13.81
CA ASN A 51 0.16 -0.44 15.09
C ASN A 51 1.50 0.31 15.17
N THR A 52 1.58 1.32 16.04
CA THR A 52 2.78 2.15 16.20
C THR A 52 3.92 1.47 16.95
N SER A 53 3.65 0.35 17.63
CA SER A 53 4.68 -0.46 18.31
C SER A 53 5.45 -1.39 17.37
N GLY A 54 5.10 -1.43 16.08
CA GLY A 54 5.73 -2.26 15.06
C GLY A 54 4.83 -3.39 14.56
N THR A 55 5.43 -4.42 13.97
CA THR A 55 4.69 -5.58 13.45
C THR A 55 4.16 -6.46 14.58
N ILE A 56 2.96 -7.01 14.39
CA ILE A 56 2.31 -7.93 15.33
C ILE A 56 2.10 -9.30 14.71
N ARG A 57 2.04 -10.35 15.54
CA ARG A 57 1.74 -11.71 15.09
C ARG A 57 0.37 -11.79 14.42
N ALA A 58 0.28 -12.59 13.36
CA ALA A 58 -0.97 -12.86 12.64
C ALA A 58 -1.88 -13.87 13.39
N THR A 59 -2.21 -13.57 14.65
CA THR A 59 -3.24 -14.32 15.39
C THR A 59 -4.63 -14.02 14.82
N LYS A 60 -5.58 -14.93 15.01
CA LYS A 60 -6.98 -14.71 14.59
C LYS A 60 -7.57 -13.40 15.11
N GLU A 61 -7.25 -13.05 16.35
CA GLU A 61 -7.69 -11.80 16.97
C GLU A 61 -7.06 -10.58 16.29
N ASN A 62 -5.75 -10.58 16.07
CA ASN A 62 -5.05 -9.47 15.42
C ASN A 62 -5.51 -9.29 13.96
N ILE A 63 -5.73 -10.38 13.23
CA ILE A 63 -6.29 -10.35 11.87
C ILE A 63 -7.70 -9.74 11.90
N SER A 64 -8.58 -10.21 12.79
CA SER A 64 -9.94 -9.68 12.93
C SER A 64 -9.95 -8.16 13.24
N ASN A 65 -9.06 -7.72 14.12
CA ASN A 65 -8.91 -6.31 14.47
C ASN A 65 -8.38 -5.47 13.29
N ALA A 66 -7.45 -6.03 12.51
CA ALA A 66 -6.90 -5.39 11.31
C ALA A 66 -7.95 -5.28 10.19
N VAL A 67 -8.77 -6.32 9.97
CA VAL A 67 -9.92 -6.28 9.05
C VAL A 67 -10.92 -5.20 9.48
N SER A 68 -11.22 -5.12 10.78
CA SER A 68 -12.09 -4.07 11.32
C SER A 68 -11.51 -2.68 11.12
N PHE A 69 -10.19 -2.51 11.22
CA PHE A 69 -9.50 -1.25 10.92
C PHE A 69 -9.63 -0.86 9.44
N LEU A 70 -9.37 -1.78 8.51
CA LEU A 70 -9.55 -1.56 7.07
C LEU A 70 -11.01 -1.21 6.72
N GLY A 71 -11.97 -1.76 7.44
CA GLY A 71 -13.41 -1.48 7.27
C GLY A 71 -13.82 -0.03 7.51
N GLN A 72 -13.00 0.75 8.25
CA GLN A 72 -13.29 2.16 8.57
C GLN A 72 -13.11 3.11 7.37
N PHE A 73 -12.34 2.69 6.37
CA PHE A 73 -12.08 3.49 5.17
C PHE A 73 -13.15 3.18 4.12
N ASN A 74 -14.01 4.15 3.86
CA ASN A 74 -15.06 4.09 2.83
C ASN A 74 -15.04 5.39 2.02
N GLN A 75 -15.76 5.41 0.90
CA GLN A 75 -15.83 6.54 -0.02
C GLN A 75 -16.13 7.88 0.67
N ILE A 76 -16.99 7.89 1.68
CA ILE A 76 -17.38 9.09 2.42
C ILE A 76 -16.20 9.61 3.27
N ASN A 77 -15.48 8.70 3.93
CA ASN A 77 -14.40 9.04 4.87
C ASN A 77 -13.10 9.42 4.17
N ILE A 78 -12.86 8.93 2.95
CA ILE A 78 -11.62 9.21 2.20
C ILE A 78 -11.73 10.41 1.25
N ARG A 79 -12.93 10.98 1.05
CA ARG A 79 -13.19 12.03 0.04
C ARG A 79 -12.32 13.29 0.19
N THR A 80 -11.82 13.57 1.40
CA THR A 80 -10.99 14.74 1.70
C THR A 80 -9.50 14.50 1.44
N ASN A 81 -9.09 13.26 1.17
CA ASN A 81 -7.71 12.86 0.96
C ASN A 81 -7.29 13.13 -0.50
N THR A 82 -7.21 14.40 -0.89
CA THR A 82 -7.10 14.83 -2.29
C THR A 82 -5.70 14.73 -2.90
N LYS A 83 -4.70 14.30 -2.12
CA LYS A 83 -3.32 14.12 -2.60
C LYS A 83 -2.75 12.79 -2.13
N THR A 84 -1.73 12.32 -2.84
CA THR A 84 -1.07 11.02 -2.62
C THR A 84 0.44 11.20 -2.59
N ASP A 85 1.08 10.76 -1.51
CA ASP A 85 2.53 10.55 -1.40
C ASP A 85 2.79 9.04 -1.42
N LEU A 86 3.59 8.60 -2.40
CA LEU A 86 3.91 7.18 -2.57
C LEU A 86 5.21 6.78 -1.86
N LEU A 87 6.18 7.68 -1.73
CA LEU A 87 7.51 7.36 -1.20
C LEU A 87 7.49 7.21 0.33
N SER A 88 6.87 8.16 1.02
CA SER A 88 6.85 8.17 2.49
C SER A 88 6.24 6.91 3.12
N PRO A 89 5.07 6.40 2.69
CA PRO A 89 4.52 5.17 3.27
C PRO A 89 5.38 3.93 3.00
N ILE A 90 5.99 3.82 1.81
CA ILE A 90 6.86 2.68 1.47
C ILE A 90 8.14 2.71 2.31
N THR A 91 8.81 3.87 2.41
CA THR A 91 10.02 4.02 3.23
C THR A 91 9.73 3.82 4.72
N LEU A 92 8.57 4.28 5.20
CA LEU A 92 8.09 3.99 6.56
C LEU A 92 7.89 2.48 6.76
N ALA A 93 7.29 1.78 5.81
CA ALA A 93 7.16 0.32 5.87
C ALA A 93 8.52 -0.38 5.94
N LEU A 94 9.48 0.03 5.09
CA LEU A 94 10.82 -0.53 5.03
C LEU A 94 11.60 -0.29 6.33
N SER A 95 11.39 0.85 7.00
CA SER A 95 12.03 1.14 8.29
C SER A 95 11.68 0.14 9.40
N MET A 96 10.55 -0.57 9.26
CA MET A 96 10.14 -1.67 10.15
C MET A 96 10.80 -3.01 9.82
N LYS A 97 11.77 -3.03 8.87
CA LYS A 97 12.56 -4.20 8.43
C LYS A 97 11.71 -5.41 8.02
N PRO A 98 10.72 -5.26 7.14
CA PRO A 98 9.92 -6.39 6.69
C PRO A 98 10.67 -7.26 5.69
N ASN A 99 10.23 -8.51 5.53
CA ASN A 99 10.63 -9.33 4.38
C ASN A 99 9.84 -8.99 3.12
N ILE A 100 8.58 -8.57 3.28
CA ILE A 100 7.64 -8.28 2.18
C ILE A 100 6.89 -6.97 2.47
N VAL A 101 6.83 -6.11 1.47
CA VAL A 101 5.94 -4.94 1.40
C VAL A 101 4.96 -5.16 0.24
N VAL A 102 3.67 -4.99 0.50
CA VAL A 102 2.63 -4.96 -0.53
C VAL A 102 2.08 -3.56 -0.58
N VAL A 103 2.07 -2.93 -1.75
CA VAL A 103 1.58 -1.56 -1.98
C VAL A 103 0.36 -1.63 -2.89
N VAL A 104 -0.77 -1.09 -2.46
CA VAL A 104 -2.03 -1.09 -3.22
C VAL A 104 -2.47 0.35 -3.45
N THR A 105 -2.52 0.80 -4.71
CA THR A 105 -2.78 2.20 -5.09
C THR A 105 -3.26 2.32 -6.54
N ASP A 106 -3.85 3.46 -6.92
CA ASP A 106 -4.09 3.84 -8.31
C ASP A 106 -2.93 4.67 -8.92
N GLY A 107 -1.81 4.78 -8.20
CA GLY A 107 -0.46 5.00 -8.75
C GLY A 107 -0.09 6.44 -9.12
N LEU A 108 -0.96 7.43 -8.90
CA LEU A 108 -0.69 8.83 -9.24
C LEU A 108 -0.19 9.66 -8.02
N PRO A 109 1.14 9.84 -7.83
CA PRO A 109 1.66 10.69 -6.77
C PRO A 109 1.41 12.18 -7.06
N THR A 110 0.87 12.90 -6.07
CA THR A 110 0.50 14.33 -6.16
C THR A 110 0.97 15.16 -4.95
N ALA A 111 1.64 14.52 -3.98
CA ALA A 111 2.28 15.14 -2.82
C ALA A 111 3.64 14.51 -2.52
N GLY A 112 4.45 15.19 -1.71
CA GLY A 112 5.80 14.74 -1.39
C GLY A 112 6.71 14.79 -2.61
N ILE A 113 7.46 13.70 -2.83
CA ILE A 113 8.24 13.51 -4.05
C ILE A 113 7.34 12.89 -5.11
N ILE A 114 7.13 13.62 -6.21
CA ILE A 114 6.29 13.18 -7.33
C ILE A 114 7.09 12.74 -8.56
N GLN A 115 8.40 13.00 -8.60
CA GLN A 115 9.23 12.60 -9.74
C GLN A 115 9.52 11.09 -9.65
N PRO A 116 9.10 10.26 -10.62
CA PRO A 116 9.24 8.80 -10.55
C PRO A 116 10.66 8.32 -10.26
N GLU A 117 11.66 8.89 -10.94
CA GLU A 117 13.08 8.57 -10.74
C GLU A 117 13.55 8.79 -9.29
N LYS A 118 13.06 9.86 -8.65
CA LYS A 118 13.40 10.16 -7.25
C LYS A 118 12.66 9.25 -6.28
N ILE A 119 11.43 8.83 -6.62
CA ILE A 119 10.68 7.83 -5.83
C ILE A 119 11.44 6.50 -5.89
N LEU A 120 11.79 6.03 -7.09
CA LEU A 120 12.54 4.78 -7.28
C LEU A 120 13.88 4.80 -6.54
N GLN A 121 14.63 5.91 -6.65
CA GLN A 121 15.89 6.07 -5.93
C GLN A 121 15.68 6.08 -4.41
N GLY A 122 14.68 6.82 -3.90
CA GLY A 122 14.40 6.86 -2.47
C GLY A 122 14.01 5.49 -1.89
N ILE A 123 13.24 4.69 -2.64
CA ILE A 123 12.92 3.30 -2.27
C ILE A 123 14.19 2.44 -2.29
N ARG A 124 15.04 2.60 -3.31
CA ARG A 124 16.33 1.87 -3.41
C ARG A 124 17.22 2.12 -2.21
N ASP A 125 17.35 3.38 -1.80
CA ASP A 125 18.21 3.79 -0.70
C ASP A 125 17.68 3.30 0.66
N ALA A 126 16.36 3.20 0.80
CA ALA A 126 15.71 2.74 2.03
C ALA A 126 15.61 1.21 2.15
N ASN A 127 15.59 0.48 1.02
CA ASN A 127 15.35 -0.95 1.04
C ASN A 127 16.63 -1.74 1.35
N THR A 128 16.61 -2.49 2.46
CA THR A 128 17.73 -3.34 2.88
C THR A 128 17.53 -4.83 2.58
N GLY A 129 16.60 -5.18 1.68
CA GLY A 129 16.37 -6.57 1.23
C GLY A 129 14.92 -7.06 1.32
N ALA A 130 13.94 -6.17 1.48
CA ALA A 130 12.53 -6.52 1.39
C ALA A 130 12.10 -6.70 -0.07
N LYS A 131 11.23 -7.68 -0.33
CA LYS A 131 10.50 -7.76 -1.60
C LYS A 131 9.36 -6.76 -1.62
N ILE A 132 9.15 -6.05 -2.73
CA ILE A 132 8.02 -5.09 -2.86
C ILE A 132 7.09 -5.53 -3.98
N PHE A 133 5.87 -5.89 -3.62
CA PHE A 133 4.78 -6.18 -4.56
C PHE A 133 3.92 -4.94 -4.74
N ALA A 134 3.55 -4.64 -5.98
CA ALA A 134 2.73 -3.48 -6.30
C ALA A 134 1.42 -3.92 -6.96
N ILE A 135 0.30 -3.42 -6.44
CA ILE A 135 -1.05 -3.74 -6.91
C ILE A 135 -1.69 -2.44 -7.39
N GLY A 136 -1.85 -2.32 -8.70
CA GLY A 136 -2.47 -1.19 -9.38
C GLY A 136 -3.99 -1.35 -9.43
N MET A 137 -4.74 -0.30 -9.05
CA MET A 137 -6.20 -0.33 -9.03
C MET A 137 -6.82 0.41 -10.22
N GLU A 138 -7.52 -0.32 -11.10
CA GLU A 138 -8.13 0.19 -12.34
C GLU A 138 -7.17 1.11 -13.14
N ILE A 139 -5.91 0.69 -13.26
CA ILE A 139 -4.87 1.41 -14.02
C ILE A 139 -4.77 0.83 -15.43
N ASP A 140 -4.55 1.69 -16.42
CA ASP A 140 -4.20 1.31 -17.78
C ASP A 140 -2.68 1.05 -17.88
N GLU A 141 -2.29 -0.12 -18.40
CA GLU A 141 -0.89 -0.59 -18.47
C GLU A 141 0.04 0.36 -19.23
N ASP A 142 -0.50 1.14 -20.18
CA ASP A 142 0.26 2.07 -20.99
C ASP A 142 0.48 3.43 -20.30
N GLN A 143 -0.07 3.64 -19.10
CA GLN A 143 0.01 4.91 -18.38
C GLN A 143 1.24 5.00 -17.46
N PRO A 144 1.74 6.23 -17.18
CA PRO A 144 2.91 6.44 -16.32
C PRO A 144 2.81 5.83 -14.92
N GLU A 145 1.59 5.75 -14.37
CA GLU A 145 1.29 5.17 -13.06
C GLU A 145 1.59 3.65 -13.04
N ALA A 146 1.18 2.93 -14.10
CA ALA A 146 1.48 1.51 -14.25
C ALA A 146 2.98 1.27 -14.36
N TRP A 147 3.67 2.09 -15.18
CA TRP A 147 5.12 2.00 -15.32
C TRP A 147 5.85 2.21 -13.98
N LEU A 148 5.43 3.22 -13.19
CA LEU A 148 6.04 3.49 -11.89
C LEU A 148 5.85 2.31 -10.93
N LEU A 149 4.63 1.77 -10.81
CA LEU A 149 4.36 0.64 -9.93
C LEU A 149 5.11 -0.63 -10.36
N LYS A 150 5.15 -0.89 -11.67
CA LYS A 150 5.95 -1.98 -12.24
C LYS A 150 7.44 -1.82 -11.92
N SER A 151 7.98 -0.63 -12.11
CA SER A 151 9.39 -0.33 -11.83
C SER A 151 9.72 -0.47 -10.34
N ILE A 152 8.80 -0.10 -9.45
CA ILE A 152 8.95 -0.33 -8.00
C ILE A 152 9.03 -1.83 -7.71
N ALA A 153 8.15 -2.64 -8.30
CA ALA A 153 8.14 -4.08 -8.04
C ALA A 153 9.40 -4.78 -8.57
N GLU A 154 9.73 -4.55 -9.85
CA GLU A 154 10.87 -5.17 -10.52
C GLU A 154 12.21 -4.81 -9.87
N GLN A 155 12.38 -3.55 -9.44
CA GLN A 155 13.60 -3.12 -8.74
C GLN A 155 13.81 -3.85 -7.41
N ASN A 156 12.75 -4.34 -6.78
CA ASN A 156 12.77 -4.87 -5.42
C ASN A 156 12.30 -6.33 -5.39
N ASP A 157 12.64 -7.12 -6.41
CA ASP A 157 12.40 -8.57 -6.49
C ASP A 157 10.95 -9.01 -6.20
N GLY A 158 9.98 -8.15 -6.51
CA GLY A 158 8.56 -8.42 -6.41
C GLY A 158 7.85 -8.37 -7.75
N GLU A 159 6.53 -8.47 -7.71
CA GLU A 159 5.68 -8.52 -8.90
C GLU A 159 4.65 -7.38 -8.91
N PHE A 160 4.30 -6.94 -10.11
CA PHE A 160 3.25 -5.96 -10.36
C PHE A 160 2.00 -6.66 -10.91
N GLN A 161 0.86 -6.33 -10.33
CA GLN A 161 -0.45 -6.84 -10.74
C GLN A 161 -1.44 -5.69 -10.84
N ILE A 162 -2.38 -5.78 -11.79
CA ILE A 162 -3.52 -4.86 -11.90
C ILE A 162 -4.80 -5.58 -11.46
N LEU A 163 -5.64 -4.87 -10.72
CA LEU A 163 -6.97 -5.30 -10.25
C LEU A 163 -8.06 -4.31 -10.64
#